data_AF-A0A397W0A5-F1
#
_entry.id   AF-A0A397W0A5-F1
#
_cell.length_a   1.000
_cell.length_b   1.000
_cell.length_c   1.000
_cell.angle_alpha   90.00
_cell.angle_beta   90.00
_cell.angle_gamma   90.00
#
_symmetry.space_group_name_H-M   'P 1'
#
loop_
_entity.id
_entity.type
_entity.pdbx_description
1 polymer ?
#
loop_
_entity_poly.entity_id
_entity_poly.type
_entity_poly.pdbx_seq_one_letter_code
_entity_poly.pdbx_strand_id
1 'polypeptide(L)'
;MKSMELKIPTLADNYVMSITSMPQNVDDNKIGLSDSCYTEDLSQFFLDDNFDEQNLWPKDKYETLLSLAMKVKLDEVRGLIERALEEAEKLSQRYQAESKSYREKYRKVRQESRDKIVFQNFKVEDIVLFFPCNQLKKTQTAFKTYAAFNYNCPYYYLSDTGTIKNKNYIIGRITKISEHEAVCYPCS
;
A
#
# COMPACT_ATOMS: atom_id res chain seq x y z
N MET A 1 -9.42 27.85 19.49
CA MET A 1 -9.27 26.89 18.39
C MET A 1 -8.13 25.95 18.75
N LYS A 2 -8.42 24.70 19.15
CA LYS A 2 -7.37 23.71 19.45
C LYS A 2 -6.77 23.22 18.13
N SER A 3 -5.50 23.47 17.89
CA SER A 3 -4.76 22.91 16.76
C SER A 3 -4.71 21.39 16.92
N MET A 4 -5.17 20.66 15.91
CA MET A 4 -4.89 19.23 15.79
C MET A 4 -3.48 19.08 15.22
N GLU A 5 -2.48 19.13 16.10
CA GLU A 5 -1.12 18.74 15.72
C GLU A 5 -1.07 17.21 15.60
N LEU A 6 -1.10 16.73 14.36
CA LEU A 6 -0.80 15.33 14.04
C LEU A 6 0.67 15.06 14.36
N LYS A 7 0.92 14.26 15.40
CA LYS A 7 2.26 13.79 15.74
C LYS A 7 2.81 12.93 14.60
N ILE A 8 3.89 13.40 13.99
CA ILE A 8 4.68 12.62 13.03
C ILE A 8 5.42 11.52 13.82
N PRO A 9 5.32 10.24 13.42
CA PRO A 9 6.01 9.16 14.11
C PRO A 9 7.53 9.33 14.01
N THR A 10 8.21 9.27 15.14
CA THR A 10 9.68 9.24 15.20
C THR A 10 10.18 7.79 15.08
N LEU A 11 11.43 7.66 14.64
CA LEU A 11 12.15 6.48 14.13
C LEU A 11 12.15 5.19 14.99
N ALA A 12 11.45 5.14 16.13
CA ALA A 12 11.45 4.00 17.04
C ALA A 12 10.34 2.96 16.75
N ASP A 13 9.31 3.32 16.00
CA ASP A 13 8.17 2.44 15.75
C ASP A 13 8.36 1.69 14.42
N ASN A 14 9.23 0.66 14.46
CA ASN A 14 9.26 -0.38 13.44
C ASN A 14 7.98 -1.23 13.53
N TYR A 15 6.90 -0.73 12.94
CA TYR A 15 5.77 -1.57 12.55
C TYR A 15 5.67 -1.61 11.02
N VAL A 16 5.66 -2.84 10.54
CA VAL A 16 5.41 -3.27 9.17
C VAL A 16 4.42 -2.35 8.48
N MET A 17 4.90 -1.56 7.51
CA MET A 17 4.04 -0.84 6.58
C MET A 17 3.40 -1.86 5.65
N SER A 18 2.32 -2.49 6.11
CA SER A 18 1.42 -3.24 5.25
C SER A 18 0.62 -2.25 4.42
N ILE A 19 0.83 -2.27 3.10
CA ILE A 19 -0.09 -1.63 2.16
C ILE A 19 -1.35 -2.49 2.19
N THR A 20 -2.30 -2.13 3.05
CA THR A 20 -3.66 -2.63 2.90
C THR A 20 -4.21 -1.96 1.66
N SER A 21 -4.32 -2.68 0.55
CA SER A 21 -5.22 -2.27 -0.52
C SER A 21 -6.60 -2.17 0.12
N MET A 22 -7.20 -0.98 0.10
CA MET A 22 -8.63 -0.84 0.37
C MET A 22 -9.33 -1.87 -0.53
N PRO A 23 -10.18 -2.75 0.02
CA PRO A 23 -10.96 -3.61 -0.84
C PRO A 23 -11.77 -2.68 -1.75
N GLN A 24 -11.51 -2.75 -3.05
CA GLN A 24 -12.48 -2.30 -4.05
C GLN A 24 -13.64 -3.30 -3.99
N ASN A 25 -14.46 -3.18 -2.94
CA ASN A 25 -15.83 -3.65 -3.00
C ASN A 25 -16.62 -2.49 -3.60
N VAL A 26 -16.42 -2.30 -4.90
CA VAL A 26 -17.30 -1.47 -5.68
C VAL A 26 -18.49 -2.36 -6.02
N ASP A 27 -19.43 -2.47 -5.08
CA ASP A 27 -20.81 -2.65 -5.48
C ASP A 27 -21.20 -1.34 -6.18
N ASP A 28 -21.16 -1.33 -7.51
CA ASP A 28 -21.41 -0.19 -8.41
C ASP A 28 -22.81 0.46 -8.23
N ASN A 29 -23.60 0.07 -7.23
CA ASN A 29 -24.99 0.47 -7.10
C ASN A 29 -25.34 1.29 -5.85
N LYS A 30 -24.37 1.69 -5.02
CA LYS A 30 -24.66 2.60 -3.89
C LYS A 30 -23.56 3.62 -3.62
N ILE A 31 -23.20 4.42 -4.63
CA ILE A 31 -22.65 5.76 -4.37
C ILE A 31 -23.86 6.70 -4.23
N GLY A 32 -24.62 6.49 -3.17
CA GLY A 32 -25.69 7.39 -2.80
C GLY A 32 -25.08 8.57 -2.08
N LEU A 33 -25.07 9.75 -2.71
CA LEU A 33 -24.98 11.05 -2.05
C LEU A 33 -26.18 11.31 -1.10
N SER A 34 -26.86 10.26 -0.61
CA SER A 34 -28.22 10.31 -0.06
C SER A 34 -28.29 10.24 1.46
N ASP A 35 -27.19 10.31 2.19
CA ASP A 35 -27.17 10.30 3.66
C ASP A 35 -27.51 11.67 4.29
N SER A 36 -28.14 12.57 3.54
CA SER A 36 -28.78 13.74 4.17
C SER A 36 -30.13 13.30 4.72
N CYS A 37 -30.46 13.67 5.97
CA CYS A 37 -31.72 13.36 6.66
C CYS A 37 -33.00 13.90 5.99
N TYR A 38 -32.91 14.40 4.76
CA TYR A 38 -34.00 14.94 3.95
C TYR A 38 -34.28 14.13 2.67
N THR A 39 -33.50 13.08 2.39
CA THR A 39 -33.64 12.30 1.13
C THR A 39 -34.87 11.38 1.14
N GLU A 40 -35.25 10.87 2.30
CA GLU A 40 -36.46 10.05 2.50
C GLU A 40 -37.73 10.89 2.27
N ASP A 41 -37.77 12.12 2.78
CA ASP A 41 -38.92 13.03 2.62
C ASP A 41 -39.08 13.51 1.16
N LEU A 42 -37.98 13.78 0.46
CA LEU A 42 -38.04 14.21 -0.94
C LEU A 42 -38.43 13.08 -1.87
N SER A 43 -37.93 11.86 -1.63
CA SER A 43 -38.33 10.70 -2.44
C SER A 43 -39.82 10.39 -2.27
N GLN A 44 -40.35 10.47 -1.03
CA GLN A 44 -41.78 10.32 -0.77
C GLN A 44 -42.64 11.42 -1.41
N PHE A 45 -42.10 12.62 -1.60
CA PHE A 45 -42.79 13.72 -2.28
C PHE A 45 -43.03 13.46 -3.78
N PHE A 46 -42.12 12.76 -4.47
CA PHE A 46 -42.19 12.48 -5.92
C PHE A 46 -42.72 11.08 -6.27
N LEU A 47 -42.97 10.21 -5.28
CA LEU A 47 -43.50 8.86 -5.53
C LEU A 47 -44.97 8.84 -5.97
N ASP A 48 -45.72 9.92 -5.74
CA ASP A 48 -47.15 10.03 -6.08
C ASP A 48 -47.43 10.64 -7.47
N ASP A 49 -46.39 11.00 -8.23
CA ASP A 49 -46.53 11.61 -9.56
C ASP A 49 -46.83 10.55 -10.63
N ASN A 50 -48.03 9.96 -10.56
CA ASN A 50 -48.62 9.31 -11.72
C ASN A 50 -48.98 10.44 -12.71
N PHE A 51 -48.28 10.53 -13.84
CA PHE A 51 -48.45 11.52 -14.90
C PHE A 51 -49.80 11.35 -15.64
N ASP A 52 -50.91 11.46 -14.92
CA ASP A 52 -52.23 11.67 -15.50
C ASP A 52 -52.40 13.19 -15.71
N GLU A 53 -52.56 13.61 -16.97
CA GLU A 53 -52.63 15.00 -17.46
C GLU A 53 -53.76 15.87 -16.86
N GLN A 54 -54.49 15.40 -15.83
CA GLN A 54 -55.63 16.11 -15.21
C GLN A 54 -55.46 16.42 -13.71
N ASN A 55 -54.36 16.01 -13.07
CA ASN A 55 -54.16 16.29 -11.64
C ASN A 55 -53.56 17.69 -11.41
N LEU A 56 -54.45 18.64 -11.12
CA LEU A 56 -54.07 19.91 -10.51
C LEU A 56 -53.47 19.62 -9.12
N TRP A 57 -52.18 19.88 -8.94
CA TRP A 57 -51.49 19.66 -7.68
C TRP A 57 -52.28 20.26 -6.50
N PRO A 58 -52.46 19.53 -5.38
CA PRO A 58 -53.12 20.07 -4.19
C PRO A 58 -52.44 21.37 -3.76
N LYS A 59 -53.21 22.45 -3.59
CA LYS A 59 -52.69 23.79 -3.30
C LYS A 59 -51.71 23.79 -2.13
N ASP A 60 -51.97 23.00 -1.10
CA ASP A 60 -51.14 22.89 0.10
C ASP A 60 -49.73 22.33 -0.20
N LYS A 61 -49.63 21.36 -1.11
CA LYS A 61 -48.34 20.81 -1.56
C LYS A 61 -47.54 21.87 -2.34
N TYR A 62 -48.22 22.62 -3.20
CA TYR A 62 -47.61 23.71 -3.99
C TYR A 62 -47.10 24.86 -3.12
N GLU A 63 -47.90 25.32 -2.14
CA GLU A 63 -47.51 26.36 -1.18
C GLU A 63 -46.32 25.91 -0.31
N THR A 64 -46.29 24.63 0.08
CA THR A 64 -45.18 24.06 0.83
C THR A 64 -43.89 24.07 0.01
N LEU A 65 -43.96 23.65 -1.26
CA LEU A 65 -42.82 23.67 -2.19
C LEU A 65 -42.32 25.10 -2.44
N LEU A 66 -43.21 26.06 -2.69
CA LEU A 66 -42.85 27.47 -2.83
C LEU A 66 -42.17 28.01 -1.57
N SER A 67 -42.71 27.70 -0.38
CA SER A 67 -42.11 28.14 0.88
C SER A 67 -40.72 27.57 1.10
N LEU A 68 -40.49 26.32 0.69
CA LEU A 68 -39.18 25.66 0.75
C LEU A 68 -38.22 26.26 -0.26
N ALA A 69 -38.67 26.45 -1.51
CA ALA A 69 -37.87 27.05 -2.58
C ALA A 69 -37.45 28.49 -2.22
N MET A 70 -38.33 29.27 -1.59
CA MET A 70 -38.01 30.63 -1.11
C MET A 70 -37.04 30.64 0.07
N LYS A 71 -36.99 29.58 0.89
CA LYS A 71 -36.03 29.46 2.00
C LYS A 71 -34.61 29.15 1.51
N VAL A 72 -34.45 28.58 0.32
CA VAL A 72 -33.13 28.24 -0.23
C VAL A 72 -32.48 29.49 -0.83
N LYS A 73 -31.38 29.92 -0.22
CA LYS A 73 -30.53 30.98 -0.78
C LYS A 73 -29.56 30.39 -1.80
N LEU A 74 -29.95 30.43 -3.06
CA LEU A 74 -29.18 29.85 -4.17
C LEU A 74 -27.76 30.41 -4.28
N ASP A 75 -27.54 31.70 -3.97
CA ASP A 75 -26.21 32.31 -4.02
C ASP A 75 -25.25 31.73 -2.97
N GLU A 76 -25.75 31.43 -1.76
CA GLU A 76 -24.95 30.82 -0.71
C GLU A 76 -24.60 29.37 -1.06
N VAL A 77 -25.57 28.63 -1.61
CA VAL A 77 -25.37 27.25 -2.10
C VAL A 77 -24.36 27.22 -3.24
N ARG A 78 -24.48 28.14 -4.20
CA ARG A 78 -23.52 28.27 -5.30
C ARG A 78 -22.10 28.50 -4.78
N GLY A 79 -21.92 29.45 -3.86
CA GLY A 79 -20.61 29.72 -3.26
C GLY A 79 -20.06 28.57 -2.41
N LEU A 80 -20.92 27.71 -1.85
CA LEU A 80 -20.50 26.47 -1.18
C LEU A 80 -20.01 25.42 -2.19
N ILE A 81 -20.74 25.23 -3.30
CA ILE A 81 -20.37 24.28 -4.35
C ILE A 81 -19.04 24.69 -4.98
N GLU A 82 -18.87 25.97 -5.32
CA GLU A 82 -17.63 26.49 -5.90
C GLU A 82 -16.42 26.26 -4.96
N ARG A 83 -16.58 26.57 -3.66
CA ARG A 83 -15.52 26.32 -2.67
C ARG A 83 -15.21 24.83 -2.49
N ALA A 84 -16.24 23.98 -2.42
CA ALA A 84 -16.06 22.54 -2.27
C ALA A 84 -15.28 21.94 -3.46
N LEU A 85 -15.57 22.41 -4.68
CA LEU A 85 -14.84 22.01 -5.88
C LEU A 85 -13.37 22.45 -5.84
N GLU A 86 -13.10 23.70 -5.45
CA GLU A 86 -11.73 24.20 -5.31
C GLU A 86 -10.93 23.44 -4.23
N GLU A 87 -11.56 23.15 -3.10
CA GLU A 87 -10.92 22.40 -2.01
C GLU A 87 -10.63 20.96 -2.43
N ALA A 88 -11.58 20.30 -3.11
CA ALA A 88 -11.40 18.97 -3.66
C ALA A 88 -10.26 18.93 -4.68
N GLU A 89 -10.18 19.93 -5.56
CA GLU A 89 -9.09 20.04 -6.53
C GLU A 89 -7.74 20.20 -5.82
N LYS A 90 -7.61 21.16 -4.91
CA LYS A 90 -6.39 21.40 -4.12
C LYS A 90 -5.98 20.15 -3.35
N LEU A 91 -6.93 19.45 -2.74
CA LEU A 91 -6.67 18.22 -2.00
C LEU A 91 -6.17 17.11 -2.93
N SER A 92 -6.79 16.94 -4.10
CA SER A 92 -6.34 15.96 -5.09
C SER A 92 -4.90 16.23 -5.55
N GLN A 93 -4.56 17.50 -5.82
CA GLN A 93 -3.24 17.90 -6.27
C GLN A 93 -2.19 17.65 -5.19
N ARG A 94 -2.51 17.96 -3.92
CA ARG A 94 -1.65 17.67 -2.78
C ARG A 94 -1.38 16.17 -2.63
N TYR A 95 -2.42 15.34 -2.67
CA TYR A 95 -2.23 13.88 -2.58
C TYR A 95 -1.41 13.32 -3.74
N GLN A 96 -1.60 13.84 -4.95
CA GLN A 96 -0.76 13.45 -6.09
C GLN A 96 0.70 13.84 -5.90
N ALA A 97 0.97 15.06 -5.40
CA ALA A 97 2.33 15.52 -5.12
C ALA A 97 2.99 14.71 -4.01
N GLU A 98 2.27 14.44 -2.92
CA GLU A 98 2.74 13.62 -1.81
C GLU A 98 3.03 12.19 -2.26
N SER A 99 2.13 11.56 -3.01
CA SER A 99 2.31 10.22 -3.58
C SER A 99 3.59 10.13 -4.44
N LYS A 100 3.81 11.11 -5.31
CA LYS A 100 5.04 11.22 -6.10
C LYS A 100 6.28 11.35 -5.21
N SER A 101 6.23 12.20 -4.18
CA SER A 101 7.32 12.38 -3.22
C SER A 101 7.65 11.09 -2.47
N TYR A 102 6.63 10.36 -1.98
CA TYR A 102 6.82 9.08 -1.30
C TYR A 102 7.43 8.03 -2.23
N ARG A 103 6.99 7.94 -3.49
CA ARG A 103 7.57 7.03 -4.48
C ARG A 103 9.05 7.32 -4.71
N GLU A 104 9.43 8.59 -4.80
CA GLU A 104 10.83 8.99 -4.98
C GLU A 104 11.69 8.68 -3.75
N LYS A 105 11.21 9.00 -2.55
CA LYS A 105 11.88 8.66 -1.28
C LYS A 105 12.11 7.14 -1.17
N TYR A 106 11.09 6.34 -1.46
CA TYR A 106 11.20 4.88 -1.47
C TYR A 106 12.23 4.40 -2.49
N ARG A 107 12.21 4.94 -3.72
CA ARG A 107 13.19 4.58 -4.76
C ARG A 107 14.62 4.89 -4.30
N LYS A 108 14.83 6.04 -3.68
CA LYS A 108 16.15 6.45 -3.16
C LYS A 108 16.63 5.50 -2.06
N VAL A 109 15.81 5.27 -1.04
CA VAL A 109 16.16 4.35 0.07
C VAL A 109 16.40 2.93 -0.44
N ARG A 110 15.57 2.44 -1.38
CA ARG A 110 15.73 1.12 -2.00
C ARG A 110 17.03 1.02 -2.80
N GLN A 111 17.45 2.08 -3.49
CA GLN A 111 18.72 2.09 -4.20
C GLN A 111 19.89 2.09 -3.22
N GLU A 112 19.84 2.92 -2.17
CA GLU A 112 20.87 2.97 -1.13
C GLU A 112 20.99 1.66 -0.34
N SER A 113 19.89 0.93 -0.14
CA SER A 113 19.93 -0.38 0.53
C SER A 113 20.52 -1.48 -0.35
N ARG A 114 20.39 -1.38 -1.68
CA ARG A 114 20.91 -2.36 -2.64
C ARG A 114 22.43 -2.39 -2.70
N ASP A 115 23.09 -1.32 -2.28
CA ASP A 115 24.55 -1.19 -2.29
C ASP A 115 25.18 -1.63 -0.96
N LYS A 116 24.37 -2.08 0.01
CA LYS A 116 24.81 -2.53 1.33
C LYS A 116 24.83 -4.05 1.40
N ILE A 117 25.81 -4.58 2.13
CA ILE A 117 25.88 -6.01 2.43
C ILE A 117 24.77 -6.37 3.41
N VAL A 118 23.95 -7.35 3.03
CA VAL A 118 22.89 -7.89 3.85
C VAL A 118 23.44 -9.03 4.72
N PHE A 119 23.03 -9.06 5.98
CA PHE A 119 23.48 -10.06 6.97
C PHE A 119 22.34 -10.96 7.51
N GLN A 120 21.10 -10.74 7.07
CA GLN A 120 19.91 -11.51 7.45
C GLN A 120 18.82 -11.45 6.35
N ASN A 121 17.91 -12.43 6.32
CA ASN A 121 16.73 -12.45 5.44
C ASN A 121 17.05 -12.16 3.96
N PHE A 122 17.99 -12.91 3.41
CA PHE A 122 18.43 -12.75 2.04
C PHE A 122 17.30 -12.77 1.02
N LYS A 123 17.35 -11.83 0.08
CA LYS A 123 16.47 -11.76 -1.08
C LYS A 123 17.30 -11.80 -2.36
N VAL A 124 16.61 -12.06 -3.46
CA VAL A 124 17.19 -11.92 -4.80
C VAL A 124 17.60 -10.47 -5.01
N GLU A 125 18.76 -10.26 -5.63
CA GLU A 125 19.46 -8.99 -5.83
C GLU A 125 20.20 -8.39 -4.62
N ASP A 126 20.22 -9.06 -3.47
CA ASP A 126 20.99 -8.58 -2.31
C ASP A 126 22.48 -8.86 -2.46
N ILE A 127 23.31 -7.94 -1.96
CA ILE A 127 24.76 -8.14 -1.85
C ILE A 127 25.04 -8.91 -0.57
N VAL A 128 25.81 -9.98 -0.66
CA VAL A 128 26.15 -10.86 0.46
C VAL A 128 27.63 -11.20 0.47
N LEU A 129 28.13 -11.50 1.67
CA LEU A 129 29.50 -11.91 1.93
C LEU A 129 29.56 -13.42 2.12
N PHE A 130 30.43 -14.10 1.39
CA PHE A 130 30.66 -15.52 1.52
C PHE A 130 32.06 -15.84 2.05
N PHE A 131 32.13 -16.85 2.91
CA PHE A 131 33.35 -17.38 3.50
C PHE A 131 33.53 -18.85 3.15
N PRO A 132 34.77 -19.33 2.99
CA PRO A 132 35.03 -20.73 2.74
C PRO A 132 34.75 -21.57 3.99
N CYS A 133 33.90 -22.58 3.83
CA CYS A 133 33.62 -23.57 4.87
C CYS A 133 34.53 -24.78 4.70
N ASN A 134 35.50 -24.93 5.59
CA ASN A 134 36.43 -26.06 5.60
C ASN A 134 35.82 -27.36 6.18
N GLN A 135 34.54 -27.33 6.59
CA GLN A 135 33.90 -28.40 7.37
C GLN A 135 33.49 -29.62 6.53
N LEU A 136 33.45 -29.52 5.19
CA LEU A 136 33.09 -30.64 4.30
C LEU A 136 34.27 -31.59 3.96
N LYS A 137 35.28 -31.69 4.83
CA LYS A 137 36.43 -32.60 4.65
C LYS A 137 36.10 -34.09 4.85
N LYS A 138 34.85 -34.48 5.16
CA LYS A 138 34.48 -35.87 5.52
C LYS A 138 34.03 -36.76 4.36
N THR A 139 33.74 -36.24 3.17
CA THR A 139 33.32 -37.04 2.02
C THR A 139 34.19 -36.71 0.82
N GLN A 140 34.57 -37.74 0.05
CA GLN A 140 35.63 -37.83 -0.99
C GLN A 140 35.70 -36.78 -2.11
N THR A 141 35.00 -35.66 -1.99
CA THR A 141 35.05 -34.57 -2.96
C THR A 141 35.38 -33.28 -2.25
N ALA A 142 36.66 -32.94 -2.22
CA ALA A 142 37.25 -31.78 -1.56
C ALA A 142 36.93 -30.44 -2.27
N PHE A 143 35.66 -30.19 -2.61
CA PHE A 143 35.25 -28.89 -3.10
C PHE A 143 35.16 -27.91 -1.92
N LYS A 144 35.85 -26.78 -2.05
CA LYS A 144 35.79 -25.66 -1.11
C LYS A 144 34.43 -24.99 -1.27
N THR A 145 33.43 -25.44 -0.52
CA THR A 145 32.11 -24.80 -0.49
C THR A 145 32.19 -23.48 0.25
N TYR A 146 31.53 -22.46 -0.28
CA TYR A 146 31.41 -21.15 0.35
C TYR A 146 30.04 -21.01 1.01
N ALA A 147 29.99 -20.55 2.25
CA ALA A 147 28.75 -20.23 2.95
C ALA A 147 28.58 -18.72 3.10
N ALA A 148 27.34 -18.25 3.00
CA ALA A 148 27.02 -16.84 3.20
C ALA A 148 27.05 -16.51 4.70
N PHE A 149 27.52 -15.32 5.03
CA PHE A 149 27.48 -14.80 6.39
C PHE A 149 26.04 -14.45 6.77
N ASN A 150 25.46 -15.23 7.67
CA ASN A 150 24.14 -14.99 8.24
C ASN A 150 24.26 -15.01 9.77
N TYR A 151 23.75 -13.98 10.43
CA TYR A 151 23.67 -13.94 11.89
C TYR A 151 22.67 -14.99 12.43
N ASN A 152 21.68 -15.36 11.62
CA ASN A 152 20.69 -16.37 11.95
C ASN A 152 21.01 -17.74 11.34
N CYS A 153 20.36 -18.78 11.83
CA CYS A 153 20.18 -20.04 11.10
C CYS A 153 18.87 -19.89 10.31
N PRO A 154 18.90 -19.86 8.97
CA PRO A 154 19.41 -20.99 8.18
C PRO A 154 20.78 -20.75 7.52
N TYR A 155 21.47 -21.86 7.23
CA TYR A 155 22.74 -21.86 6.50
C TYR A 155 22.49 -21.73 5.00
N TYR A 156 23.20 -20.79 4.36
CA TYR A 156 23.17 -20.60 2.91
C TYR A 156 24.51 -20.96 2.32
N TYR A 157 24.50 -21.78 1.27
CA TYR A 157 25.70 -22.21 0.56
C TYR A 157 25.66 -21.72 -0.88
N LEU A 158 26.83 -21.34 -1.40
CA LEU A 158 26.98 -20.96 -2.79
C LEU A 158 26.85 -22.20 -3.67
N SER A 159 25.87 -22.20 -4.56
CA SER A 159 25.72 -23.20 -5.62
C SER A 159 26.72 -22.90 -6.73
N ASP A 160 27.51 -23.91 -7.12
CA ASP A 160 28.53 -23.88 -8.18
C ASP A 160 29.73 -22.93 -7.95
N THR A 161 30.84 -23.51 -7.52
CA THR A 161 32.11 -22.81 -7.26
C THR A 161 33.14 -23.00 -8.38
N GLY A 162 32.77 -23.57 -9.53
CA GLY A 162 33.72 -24.08 -10.54
C GLY A 162 34.78 -23.07 -11.01
N THR A 163 34.44 -21.78 -11.00
CA THR A 163 35.34 -20.70 -11.44
C THR A 163 36.09 -20.01 -10.29
N ILE A 164 35.69 -20.22 -9.03
CA ILE A 164 36.18 -19.44 -7.89
C ILE A 164 37.33 -20.17 -7.20
N LYS A 165 38.56 -19.85 -7.61
CA LYS A 165 39.77 -20.45 -7.04
C LYS A 165 40.23 -19.69 -5.79
N ASN A 166 40.30 -20.39 -4.66
CA ASN A 166 41.08 -20.08 -3.45
C ASN A 166 40.94 -18.68 -2.83
N LYS A 167 39.84 -17.95 -3.06
CA LYS A 167 39.61 -16.68 -2.35
C LYS A 167 39.26 -16.90 -0.88
N ASN A 168 39.74 -16.01 -0.01
CA ASN A 168 39.43 -16.03 1.44
C ASN A 168 38.00 -15.57 1.74
N TYR A 169 37.46 -14.70 0.89
CA TYR A 169 36.08 -14.26 0.94
C TYR A 169 35.62 -13.90 -0.47
N ILE A 170 34.31 -13.91 -0.69
CA ILE A 170 33.67 -13.51 -1.94
C ILE A 170 32.54 -12.55 -1.59
N ILE A 171 32.46 -11.44 -2.29
CA ILE A 171 31.27 -10.58 -2.28
C ILE A 171 30.53 -10.85 -3.58
N GLY A 172 29.24 -11.14 -3.49
CA GLY A 172 28.42 -11.46 -4.64
C GLY A 172 27.00 -10.96 -4.46
N ARG A 173 26.28 -10.87 -5.57
CA ARG A 173 24.86 -10.55 -5.57
C ARG A 173 24.05 -11.84 -5.76
N ILE A 174 23.01 -12.02 -4.96
CA ILE A 174 22.16 -13.21 -5.02
C ILE A 174 21.32 -13.17 -6.28
N THR A 175 21.41 -14.21 -7.11
CA THR A 175 20.59 -14.37 -8.32
C THR A 175 19.41 -15.30 -8.10
N LYS A 176 19.59 -16.34 -7.28
CA LYS A 176 18.58 -17.34 -6.96
C LYS A 176 18.84 -17.92 -5.58
N ILE A 177 17.75 -18.21 -4.86
CA ILE A 177 17.76 -18.95 -3.60
C ILE A 177 16.95 -20.23 -3.83
N SER A 178 17.54 -21.38 -3.56
CA SER A 178 16.86 -22.68 -3.57
C SER A 178 16.93 -23.33 -2.19
N GLU A 179 15.81 -23.90 -1.77
CA GLU A 179 15.72 -24.65 -0.52
C GLU A 179 16.05 -26.11 -0.76
N HIS A 180 16.86 -26.68 0.13
CA HIS A 180 17.27 -28.09 0.08
C HIS A 180 17.17 -28.68 1.48
N GLU A 181 16.45 -29.79 1.60
CA GLU A 181 16.44 -30.59 2.81
C GLU A 181 17.67 -31.50 2.82
N ALA A 182 18.40 -31.51 3.94
CA ALA A 182 19.51 -32.43 4.11
C ALA A 182 18.96 -33.84 4.35
N VAL A 183 19.13 -34.73 3.38
CA VAL A 183 18.82 -36.15 3.55
C VAL A 183 19.90 -36.78 4.42
N CYS A 184 19.59 -37.00 5.70
CA CYS A 184 20.43 -37.79 6.59
C CYS A 184 20.27 -39.28 6.25
N TYR A 185 21.27 -39.87 5.60
CA TYR A 185 21.33 -41.33 5.49
C TYR A 185 21.69 -41.93 6.85
N PRO A 186 21.05 -43.04 7.27
CA PRO A 186 21.44 -43.74 8.48
C PRO A 186 22.90 -44.18 8.35
N CYS A 187 23.70 -43.93 9.39
CA CYS A 187 25.05 -44.48 9.48
C CYS A 187 24.95 -46.01 9.56
N SER A 188 25.46 -46.70 8.54
CA SER A 188 25.64 -48.16 8.52
C SER A 188 26.74 -48.62 9.46
#